data_AF-M5S6W1-F1
#
_entry.id   AF-M5S6W1-F1
#
_cell.length_a   1.000
_cell.length_b   1.000
_cell.length_c   1.000
_cell.angle_alpha   90.00
_cell.angle_beta   90.00
_cell.angle_gamma   90.00
#
_symmetry.space_group_name_H-M   'P 1'
#
loop_
_entity.id
_entity.type
_entity.pdbx_description
1 polymer ?
#
loop_
_entity_poly.entity_id
_entity_poly.type
_entity_poly.pdbx_seq_one_letter_code
_entity_poly.pdbx_strand_id
1 'polypeptide(L)'
;MTLAEFERAVAVADDIGESDRIWFPKWLRRYALSFPKGLVDQLPVNHHTALRFSRTLLESGAPAWQRWQAVRSLEYYRDTVLKRSEPDLTQIVAKLAQLGKQERNFDLD
;
A
#
# COMPACT_ATOMS: atom_id res chain seq x y z
N MET A 1 -1.30 -15.78 -7.13
CA MET A 1 -2.44 -15.00 -6.63
C MET A 1 -2.34 -13.55 -7.08
N THR A 2 -3.37 -13.01 -7.75
CA THR A 2 -3.36 -11.79 -8.59
C THR A 2 -4.09 -10.62 -7.92
N LEU A 3 -4.09 -9.44 -8.55
CA LEU A 3 -4.85 -8.25 -8.12
C LEU A 3 -6.33 -8.55 -7.81
N ALA A 4 -6.96 -9.49 -8.55
CA ALA A 4 -8.36 -9.84 -8.36
C ALA A 4 -8.63 -10.53 -7.01
N GLU A 5 -7.67 -11.31 -6.48
CA GLU A 5 -7.83 -11.92 -5.15
C GLU A 5 -7.65 -10.90 -4.05
N PHE A 6 -6.78 -9.90 -4.25
CA PHE A 6 -6.65 -8.78 -3.33
C PHE A 6 -7.94 -7.96 -3.25
N GLU A 7 -8.54 -7.63 -4.39
CA GLU A 7 -9.82 -6.93 -4.46
C GLU A 7 -10.92 -7.66 -3.67
N ARG A 8 -10.99 -8.99 -3.80
CA ARG A 8 -11.92 -9.81 -3.01
C ARG A 8 -11.57 -9.81 -1.52
N ALA A 9 -10.29 -9.98 -1.18
CA ALA A 9 -9.83 -10.00 0.21
C ALA A 9 -10.16 -8.68 0.93
N VAL A 10 -9.95 -7.54 0.27
CA VAL A 10 -10.28 -6.21 0.82
C VAL A 10 -11.79 -5.99 0.95
N ALA A 11 -12.59 -6.49 0.00
CA ALA A 11 -14.03 -6.32 0.00
C ALA A 11 -14.74 -7.02 1.18
N VAL A 12 -14.21 -8.16 1.62
CA VAL A 12 -14.80 -8.98 2.71
C VAL A 12 -14.08 -8.81 4.06
N ALA A 13 -13.04 -7.98 4.12
CA ALA A 13 -12.28 -7.76 5.34
C ALA A 13 -13.05 -6.90 6.34
N ASP A 14 -13.19 -7.40 7.57
CA ASP A 14 -13.85 -6.71 8.69
C ASP A 14 -12.92 -5.70 9.38
N ASP A 15 -11.61 -5.85 9.24
CA ASP A 15 -10.56 -5.01 9.85
C ASP A 15 -10.14 -3.81 8.99
N ILE A 16 -10.75 -3.64 7.81
CA ILE A 16 -10.47 -2.52 6.90
C ILE A 16 -11.59 -1.47 6.98
N GLY A 17 -11.20 -0.23 7.26
CA GLY A 17 -12.11 0.92 7.20
C GLY A 17 -12.61 1.23 5.78
N GLU A 18 -13.77 1.87 5.67
CA GLU A 18 -14.44 2.13 4.38
C GLU A 18 -13.55 2.85 3.34
N SER A 19 -12.77 3.84 3.79
CA SER A 19 -11.82 4.55 2.92
C SER A 19 -10.77 3.59 2.34
N ASP A 20 -10.17 2.76 3.17
CA ASP A 20 -9.14 1.81 2.75
C ASP A 20 -9.71 0.73 1.82
N ARG A 21 -10.97 0.31 2.05
CA ARG A 21 -11.66 -0.63 1.16
C ARG A 21 -11.77 -0.12 -0.27
N ILE A 22 -11.92 1.20 -0.45
CA ILE A 22 -12.00 1.85 -1.76
C ILE A 22 -10.61 2.09 -2.35
N TRP A 23 -9.64 2.50 -1.52
CA TRP A 23 -8.35 3.00 -1.99
C TRP A 23 -7.26 1.94 -2.09
N PHE A 24 -7.26 0.91 -1.24
CA PHE A 24 -6.25 -0.16 -1.28
C PHE A 24 -6.18 -0.82 -2.65
N PRO A 25 -7.31 -1.23 -3.29
CA PRO A 25 -7.25 -1.81 -4.63
C PRO A 25 -6.66 -0.85 -5.67
N LYS A 26 -6.98 0.45 -5.57
CA LYS A 26 -6.47 1.47 -6.49
C LYS A 26 -4.96 1.64 -6.34
N TRP A 27 -4.46 1.66 -5.11
CA TRP A 27 -3.03 1.75 -4.84
C TRP A 27 -2.29 0.51 -5.32
N LEU A 28 -2.80 -0.70 -5.03
CA LEU A 28 -2.17 -1.92 -5.49
C LEU A 28 -2.18 -2.02 -7.02
N ARG A 29 -3.26 -1.61 -7.68
CA ARG A 29 -3.31 -1.53 -9.15
C ARG A 29 -2.27 -0.56 -9.70
N ARG A 30 -2.12 0.63 -9.11
CA ARG A 30 -1.10 1.60 -9.52
C ARG A 30 0.31 1.05 -9.31
N TYR A 31 0.54 0.34 -8.20
CA TYR A 31 1.80 -0.36 -7.95
C TYR A 31 2.07 -1.43 -9.00
N ALA A 32 1.05 -2.23 -9.34
CA ALA A 32 1.14 -3.30 -10.32
C ALA A 32 1.57 -2.81 -11.71
N LEU A 33 1.10 -1.62 -12.12
CA LEU A 33 1.49 -1.00 -13.39
C LEU A 33 2.98 -0.63 -13.46
N SER A 34 3.71 -0.65 -12.34
CA SER A 34 5.16 -0.42 -12.31
C SER A 34 5.97 -1.68 -12.68
N PHE A 35 5.30 -2.83 -12.89
CA PHE A 35 5.95 -4.11 -13.19
C PHE A 35 5.43 -4.70 -14.51
N PRO A 36 6.31 -5.29 -15.34
CA PRO A 36 5.88 -6.13 -16.44
C PRO A 36 4.97 -7.25 -15.92
N LYS A 37 3.79 -7.41 -16.52
CA LYS A 37 2.75 -8.39 -16.10
C LYS A 37 2.24 -8.25 -14.66
N GLY A 38 2.43 -7.11 -13.99
CA GLY A 38 2.02 -6.95 -12.58
C GLY A 38 0.51 -7.12 -12.31
N LEU A 39 -0.35 -7.02 -13.32
CA LEU A 39 -1.78 -7.30 -13.17
C LEU A 39 -2.12 -8.80 -13.19
N VAL A 40 -1.21 -9.64 -13.67
CA VAL A 40 -1.40 -11.07 -13.90
C VAL A 40 -0.58 -11.89 -12.91
N ASP A 41 0.66 -11.48 -12.66
CA ASP A 41 1.58 -12.18 -11.78
C ASP A 41 1.49 -11.66 -10.33
N GLN A 42 2.10 -12.42 -9.40
CA GLN A 42 2.31 -11.93 -8.05
C GLN A 42 3.21 -10.71 -8.06
N LEU A 43 2.82 -9.69 -7.29
CA LEU A 43 3.60 -8.47 -7.19
C LEU A 43 4.76 -8.68 -6.20
N PRO A 44 6.00 -8.31 -6.58
CA PRO A 44 7.10 -8.35 -5.64
C PRO A 44 6.84 -7.30 -4.56
N VAL A 45 6.79 -7.71 -3.30
CA VAL A 45 6.78 -6.78 -2.16
C VAL A 45 8.09 -6.97 -1.41
N ASN A 46 8.98 -5.98 -1.52
CA ASN A 46 10.20 -5.87 -0.73
C ASN A 46 10.39 -4.39 -0.29
N HIS A 47 11.28 -4.14 0.66
CA HIS A 47 11.53 -2.78 1.16
C HIS A 47 11.91 -1.81 0.03
N HIS A 48 12.74 -2.24 -0.92
CA HIS A 48 13.20 -1.38 -2.01
C HIS A 48 12.06 -1.03 -2.99
N THR A 49 11.20 -1.99 -3.35
CA THR A 49 10.08 -1.71 -4.25
C THR A 49 8.99 -0.86 -3.59
N ALA A 50 8.71 -1.08 -2.30
CA ALA A 50 7.80 -0.23 -1.53
C ALA A 50 8.32 1.21 -1.41
N LEU A 51 9.62 1.38 -1.11
CA LEU A 51 10.24 2.71 -1.05
C LEU A 51 10.25 3.41 -2.41
N ARG A 52 10.57 2.68 -3.48
CA ARG A 52 10.52 3.20 -4.86
C ARG A 52 9.11 3.69 -5.20
N PHE A 53 8.09 2.90 -4.89
CA PHE A 53 6.70 3.28 -5.12
C PHE A 53 6.34 4.56 -4.36
N SER A 54 6.67 4.65 -3.07
CA SER A 54 6.48 5.87 -2.28
C SER A 54 7.19 7.09 -2.88
N ARG A 55 8.40 6.92 -3.43
CA ARG A 55 9.13 8.01 -4.12
C ARG A 55 8.44 8.45 -5.41
N THR A 56 7.99 7.52 -6.24
CA THR A 56 7.23 7.85 -7.45
C THR A 56 5.93 8.61 -7.12
N LEU A 57 5.27 8.25 -6.02
CA LEU A 57 4.11 9.00 -5.55
C LEU A 57 4.49 10.43 -5.11
N LEU A 58 5.60 10.59 -4.39
CA LEU A 58 6.13 11.90 -4.00
C LEU A 58 6.45 12.77 -5.21
N GLU A 59 7.10 12.22 -6.22
CA GLU A 59 7.41 12.89 -7.49
C GLU A 59 6.14 13.33 -8.24
N SER A 60 5.05 12.57 -8.10
CA SER A 60 3.73 12.94 -8.63
C SER A 60 2.95 13.93 -7.76
N GLY A 61 3.56 14.47 -6.69
CA GLY A 61 2.96 15.45 -5.80
C GLY A 61 2.04 14.87 -4.72
N ALA A 62 2.08 13.55 -4.48
CA ALA A 62 1.24 12.92 -3.46
C ALA A 62 1.73 13.26 -2.03
N PRO A 63 0.86 13.81 -1.16
CA PRO A 63 1.19 14.07 0.24
C PRO A 63 1.52 12.78 1.01
N ALA A 64 2.19 12.92 2.15
CA ALA A 64 2.64 11.81 2.99
C ALA A 64 1.49 10.88 3.43
N TRP A 65 0.29 11.42 3.72
CA TRP A 65 -0.85 10.58 4.13
C TRP A 65 -1.35 9.67 2.99
N GLN A 66 -1.31 10.12 1.73
CA GLN A 66 -1.66 9.27 0.58
C GLN A 66 -0.59 8.21 0.36
N ARG A 67 0.69 8.59 0.48
CA ARG A 67 1.82 7.67 0.40
C ARG A 67 1.77 6.61 1.50
N TRP A 68 1.40 7.00 2.72
CA TRP A 68 1.18 6.09 3.84
C TRP A 68 0.10 5.05 3.51
N GLN A 69 -1.08 5.49 3.04
CA GLN A 69 -2.17 4.60 2.66
C GLN A 69 -1.76 3.66 1.51
N ALA A 70 -0.96 4.17 0.57
CA ALA A 70 -0.43 3.38 -0.53
C ALA A 70 0.53 2.28 -0.05
N VAL A 71 1.44 2.57 0.88
CA VAL A 71 2.36 1.56 1.45
C VAL A 71 1.61 0.56 2.32
N ARG A 72 0.62 0.98 3.12
CA ARG A 72 -0.25 0.07 3.88
C ARG A 72 -1.00 -0.92 2.99
N SER A 73 -1.42 -0.48 1.80
CA SER A 73 -2.04 -1.40 0.83
C SER A 73 -1.10 -2.54 0.39
N LEU A 74 0.22 -2.26 0.33
CA LEU A 74 1.23 -3.28 -0.01
C LEU A 74 1.48 -4.24 1.15
N GLU A 75 1.48 -3.75 2.39
CA GLU A 75 1.54 -4.60 3.59
C GLU A 75 0.32 -5.53 3.64
N TYR A 76 -0.87 -4.98 3.44
CA TYR A 76 -2.09 -5.78 3.45
C TYR A 76 -2.06 -6.85 2.35
N TYR A 77 -1.55 -6.53 1.16
CA TYR A 77 -1.38 -7.50 0.07
C TYR A 77 -0.36 -8.60 0.44
N ARG A 78 0.77 -8.22 1.04
CA ARG A 78 1.79 -9.15 1.52
C ARG A 78 1.20 -10.14 2.53
N ASP A 79 0.45 -9.65 3.49
CA ASP A 79 -0.08 -10.46 4.59
C ASP A 79 -1.23 -11.36 4.15
N THR A 80 -2.18 -10.81 3.38
CA THR A 80 -3.40 -11.54 3.01
C THR A 80 -3.27 -12.39 1.76
N VAL A 81 -2.57 -11.89 0.74
CA VAL A 81 -2.48 -12.56 -0.57
C VAL A 81 -1.18 -13.35 -0.70
N LEU A 82 -0.04 -12.77 -0.29
CA LEU A 82 1.23 -13.49 -0.35
C LEU A 82 1.43 -14.41 0.88
N LYS A 83 0.70 -14.17 1.97
CA LYS A 83 0.80 -14.90 3.25
C LYS A 83 2.23 -14.93 3.79
N ARG A 84 2.90 -13.77 3.74
CA ARG A 84 4.29 -13.60 4.22
C ARG A 84 4.33 -12.49 5.26
N SER A 85 5.15 -12.67 6.30
CA SER A 85 5.45 -11.63 7.29
C SER A 85 6.61 -10.72 6.86
N GLU A 86 7.40 -11.13 5.86
CA GLU A 86 8.56 -10.39 5.36
C GLU A 86 8.33 -9.89 3.92
N PRO A 87 8.86 -8.71 3.55
CA PRO A 87 9.73 -7.82 4.35
C PRO A 87 8.99 -7.06 5.45
N ASP A 88 9.69 -6.58 6.48
CA ASP A 88 9.14 -5.55 7.36
C ASP A 88 9.08 -4.19 6.64
N LEU A 89 7.89 -3.59 6.58
CA LEU A 89 7.64 -2.25 6.00
C LEU A 89 7.29 -1.21 7.07
N THR A 90 7.28 -1.60 8.35
CA THR A 90 6.87 -0.77 9.50
C THR A 90 7.63 0.55 9.54
N GLN A 91 8.93 0.55 9.24
CA GLN A 91 9.74 1.77 9.24
C GLN A 91 9.28 2.80 8.19
N ILE A 92 8.92 2.33 6.98
CA ILE A 92 8.41 3.21 5.91
C ILE A 92 7.05 3.78 6.34
N VAL A 93 6.17 2.93 6.85
CA VAL A 93 4.83 3.30 7.30
C VAL A 93 4.88 4.29 8.45
N ALA A 94 5.68 4.02 9.49
CA ALA A 94 5.87 4.91 10.62
C ALA A 94 6.40 6.28 10.19
N LYS A 95 7.35 6.32 9.25
CA LYS A 95 7.88 7.59 8.75
C LYS A 95 6.86 8.39 7.97
N LEU A 96 6.09 7.74 7.09
CA LEU A 96 5.03 8.40 6.32
C LEU A 96 3.88 8.85 7.22
N ALA A 97 3.53 8.08 8.26
CA ALA A 97 2.57 8.49 9.28
C ALA A 97 3.04 9.76 9.99
N GLN A 98 4.29 9.81 10.48
CA GLN A 98 4.87 11.00 11.12
C GLN A 98 4.77 12.23 10.21
N LEU A 99 5.17 12.10 8.94
CA LEU A 99 5.11 13.19 7.96
C LEU A 99 3.66 13.59 7.65
N GLY A 100 2.74 12.63 7.55
CA GLY A 100 1.31 12.88 7.34
C GLY A 100 0.67 13.65 8.50
N LYS A 101 1.06 13.34 9.74
CA LYS A 101 0.65 14.11 10.93
C LYS A 101 1.11 15.57 10.83
N GLN A 102 2.36 15.79 10.41
CA GLN A 102 2.93 17.14 10.25
C GLN A 102 2.31 17.94 9.10
N GLU A 103 2.02 17.30 7.98
CA GLU A 103 1.44 17.96 6.80
C GLU A 103 -0.01 18.39 7.01
N ARG A 104 -0.76 17.71 7.89
CA ARG A 104 -2.22 17.85 7.92
C ARG A 104 -2.85 17.98 9.31
N ASN A 105 -2.09 18.07 10.40
CA ASN A 105 -2.63 17.94 11.77
C ASN A 105 -3.53 16.68 11.89
N PHE A 106 -3.06 15.57 11.32
CA PHE A 106 -3.84 14.33 11.30
C PHE A 106 -3.67 13.60 12.64
N ASP A 107 -4.72 13.55 13.45
CA ASP A 107 -4.79 12.58 14.55
C ASP A 107 -4.95 11.19 13.94
N LEU A 108 -3.94 10.35 14.17
CA LEU A 108 -4.07 8.91 14.01
C LEU A 108 -4.45 8.42 15.41
N ASP A 109 -5.76 8.34 15.64
CA ASP A 109 -6.35 7.55 16.73
C ASP A 109 -6.01 6.07 16.53
#